data_AF-A0A7Y0LF42-F1
#
_entry.id   AF-A0A7Y0LF42-F1
#
_cell.length_a   1.000
_cell.length_b   1.000
_cell.length_c   1.000
_cell.angle_alpha   90.00
_cell.angle_beta   90.00
_cell.angle_gamma   90.00
#
_symmetry.space_group_name_H-M   'P 1'
#
loop_
_entity.id
_entity.type
_entity.pdbx_description
1 polymer ?
#
loop_
_entity_poly.entity_id
_entity_poly.type
_entity_poly.pdbx_seq_one_letter_code
_entity_poly.pdbx_strand_id
1 'polypeptide(L)'
;MPKKLLVTSLFALCLSGCAERTIDIIDSKGKVVGGCIAGYDWHLYGLQDSIDYMLYVCAKDSLAKGYTISDERLLTLDYTLPKPPNNEPWNKKVAMSQFHAGKITEKKLGYILAAIEYEYQKIVWAAEDDLANGKITQADFNTLEKSARRLWQGE
;
A
#
# COMPACT_ATOMS: atom_id res chain seq x y z
N MET A 1 45.44 -32.41 8.50
CA MET A 1 44.02 -32.76 8.28
C MET A 1 43.54 -33.52 9.51
N PRO A 2 42.34 -33.26 10.10
CA PRO A 2 41.12 -32.85 9.41
C PRO A 2 40.53 -31.50 9.88
N LYS A 3 39.66 -31.02 9.00
CA LYS A 3 38.89 -29.78 9.00
C LYS A 3 38.06 -29.61 10.28
N LYS A 4 38.31 -28.57 11.08
CA LYS A 4 37.26 -28.01 11.94
C LYS A 4 36.44 -27.04 11.11
N LEU A 5 35.34 -27.61 10.65
CA LEU A 5 34.21 -27.01 9.99
C LEU A 5 34.03 -25.51 10.28
N LEU A 6 34.11 -24.77 9.18
CA LEU A 6 33.38 -23.56 8.84
C LEU A 6 31.94 -23.58 9.41
N VAL A 7 31.73 -23.09 10.64
CA VAL A 7 30.39 -22.89 11.24
C VAL A 7 30.36 -21.52 11.92
N THR A 8 30.57 -20.48 11.13
CA THR A 8 30.39 -19.10 11.59
C THR A 8 30.22 -18.22 10.37
N SER A 9 29.05 -18.26 9.73
CA SER A 9 28.42 -17.10 9.06
C SER A 9 27.17 -17.56 8.31
N LEU A 10 26.11 -17.93 9.05
CA LEU A 10 24.77 -18.12 8.47
C LEU A 10 23.70 -17.68 9.49
N PHE A 11 23.87 -16.48 10.04
CA PHE A 11 22.91 -15.87 10.97
C PHE A 11 22.71 -14.37 10.69
N ALA A 12 22.85 -13.96 9.43
CA ALA A 12 22.79 -12.54 9.03
C ALA A 12 21.66 -12.20 8.05
N LEU A 13 20.65 -13.06 7.86
CA LEU A 13 19.64 -12.89 6.82
C LEU A 13 18.21 -13.19 7.31
N CYS A 14 17.79 -12.64 8.45
CA CYS A 14 16.37 -12.65 8.84
C CYS A 14 15.95 -11.35 9.56
N LEU A 15 16.44 -10.19 9.12
CA LEU A 15 15.69 -8.95 9.33
C LEU A 15 14.73 -8.83 8.15
N SER A 16 13.61 -9.57 8.20
CA SER A 16 12.47 -9.34 7.31
C SER A 16 11.91 -7.96 7.64
N GLY A 17 12.47 -6.92 7.01
CA GLY A 17 11.97 -5.57 7.16
C GLY A 17 10.61 -5.48 6.47
N CYS A 18 9.57 -5.19 7.24
CA CYS A 18 8.38 -4.56 6.68
C CYS A 18 8.85 -3.30 5.93
N ALA A 19 8.51 -3.20 4.65
CA ALA A 19 8.82 -1.99 3.90
C ALA A 19 7.78 -0.94 4.29
N GLU A 20 8.16 -0.09 5.24
CA GLU A 20 7.33 0.98 5.77
C GLU A 20 8.10 2.31 5.68
N ARG A 21 7.39 3.39 5.38
CA ARG A 21 7.89 4.76 5.49
C ARG A 21 6.87 5.67 6.15
N THR A 22 7.40 6.72 6.76
CA THR A 22 6.63 7.77 7.44
C THR A 22 7.03 9.13 6.91
N ILE A 23 6.06 10.02 6.74
CA ILE A 23 6.28 11.44 6.48
C ILE A 23 5.56 12.28 7.54
N ASP A 24 6.11 13.44 7.85
CA ASP A 24 5.51 14.41 8.75
C ASP A 24 4.65 15.40 7.97
N ILE A 25 3.55 15.83 8.58
CA ILE A 25 2.73 16.96 8.13
C ILE A 25 3.15 18.20 8.92
N ILE A 26 3.52 19.27 8.24
CA ILE A 26 4.15 20.45 8.83
C ILE A 26 3.27 21.69 8.58
N ASP A 27 3.05 22.48 9.62
CA ASP A 27 2.30 23.75 9.53
C ASP A 27 3.13 24.90 8.97
N SER A 28 2.47 26.03 8.69
CA SER A 28 3.12 27.22 8.15
C SER A 28 4.17 27.86 9.06
N LYS A 29 4.26 27.43 10.33
CA LYS A 29 5.26 27.86 11.30
C LYS A 29 6.43 26.87 11.40
N GLY A 30 6.44 25.82 10.58
CA GLY A 30 7.46 24.77 10.59
C GLY A 30 7.26 23.72 11.69
N LYS A 31 6.09 23.66 12.35
CA LYS A 31 5.82 22.68 13.40
C LYS A 31 5.19 21.42 12.81
N VAL A 32 5.63 20.25 13.26
CA VAL A 32 4.99 18.96 12.96
C VAL A 32 3.64 18.88 13.68
N VAL A 33 2.57 18.67 12.91
CA VAL A 33 1.17 18.61 13.40
C VAL A 33 0.50 17.26 13.15
N GLY A 34 1.18 16.35 12.44
CA GLY A 34 0.70 14.99 12.17
C GLY A 34 1.71 14.21 11.34
N GLY A 35 1.34 13.01 10.93
CA GLY A 35 2.17 12.19 10.06
C GLY A 35 1.33 11.18 9.28
N CYS A 36 1.90 10.72 8.17
CA CYS A 36 1.37 9.67 7.32
C CYS A 36 2.33 8.49 7.34
N ILE A 37 1.81 7.30 7.57
CA ILE A 37 2.58 6.05 7.56
C ILE A 37 1.99 5.18 6.46
N ALA A 38 2.85 4.61 5.62
CA ALA A 38 2.46 3.63 4.64
C ALA A 38 3.46 2.47 4.65
N GLY A 39 2.91 1.26 4.70
CA GLY A 39 3.67 0.03 4.62
C GLY A 39 2.87 -1.03 3.89
N TYR A 40 3.58 -1.98 3.30
CA TYR A 40 2.99 -3.09 2.56
C TYR A 40 3.68 -4.40 2.95
N ASP A 41 2.89 -5.46 2.98
CA ASP A 41 3.43 -6.81 2.96
C ASP A 41 4.25 -7.00 1.69
N TRP A 42 5.36 -7.73 1.82
CA TRP A 42 6.36 -7.84 0.76
C TRP A 42 5.72 -8.30 -0.57
N HIS A 43 5.82 -7.46 -1.59
CA HIS A 43 5.46 -7.81 -2.96
C HIS A 43 6.62 -7.49 -3.90
N LEU A 44 6.82 -8.37 -4.89
CA LEU A 44 8.03 -8.40 -5.71
C LEU A 44 8.24 -7.15 -6.57
N TYR A 45 7.16 -6.51 -7.01
CA TYR A 45 7.19 -5.41 -7.98
C TYR A 45 6.49 -4.17 -7.45
N GLY A 46 7.10 -2.99 -7.59
CA GLY A 46 6.45 -1.71 -7.31
C GLY A 46 6.25 -1.40 -5.83
N LEU A 47 6.93 -2.08 -4.90
CA LEU A 47 6.76 -1.91 -3.45
C LEU A 47 6.99 -0.47 -2.98
N GLN A 48 8.08 0.15 -3.43
CA GLN A 48 8.36 1.54 -3.06
C GLN A 48 7.38 2.51 -3.71
N ASP A 49 6.92 2.22 -4.93
CA ASP A 49 5.92 3.03 -5.62
C ASP A 49 4.55 2.92 -4.94
N SER A 50 4.16 1.74 -4.42
CA SER A 50 2.95 1.56 -3.60
C SER A 50 3.00 2.43 -2.34
N ILE A 51 4.15 2.43 -1.65
CA ILE A 51 4.37 3.25 -0.45
C ILE A 51 4.31 4.74 -0.81
N ASP A 52 4.99 5.19 -1.86
CA ASP A 52 4.94 6.59 -2.33
C ASP A 52 3.50 7.03 -2.63
N TYR A 53 2.74 6.18 -3.33
CA TYR A 53 1.34 6.44 -3.66
C TYR A 53 0.51 6.65 -2.40
N MET A 54 0.61 5.77 -1.41
CA MET A 54 -0.19 5.89 -0.19
C MET A 54 0.23 7.04 0.72
N LEU A 55 1.53 7.35 0.80
CA LEU A 55 1.98 8.55 1.51
C LEU A 55 1.40 9.81 0.87
N TYR A 56 1.37 9.88 -0.46
CA TYR A 56 0.72 10.99 -1.16
C TYR A 56 -0.79 11.02 -0.92
N VAL A 57 -1.49 9.88 -1.05
CA VAL A 57 -2.95 9.79 -0.80
C VAL A 57 -3.28 10.23 0.62
N CYS A 58 -2.53 9.78 1.62
CA CYS A 58 -2.72 10.17 3.02
C CYS A 58 -2.50 11.69 3.22
N ALA A 59 -1.45 12.26 2.64
CA ALA A 59 -1.12 13.67 2.81
C ALA A 59 -2.02 14.63 2.00
N LYS A 60 -2.77 14.12 1.02
CA LYS A 60 -3.50 14.94 0.04
C LYS A 60 -4.42 15.99 0.67
N ASP A 61 -5.18 15.62 1.69
CA ASP A 61 -6.09 16.54 2.38
C ASP A 61 -5.35 17.59 3.21
N SER A 62 -4.20 17.23 3.78
CA SER A 62 -3.34 18.17 4.50
C SER A 62 -2.70 19.17 3.53
N LEU A 63 -2.21 18.71 2.37
CA LEU A 63 -1.69 19.56 1.31
C LEU A 63 -2.76 20.54 0.81
N ALA A 64 -4.01 20.09 0.63
CA ALA A 64 -5.14 20.94 0.24
C ALA A 64 -5.48 22.03 1.29
N LYS A 65 -5.14 21.80 2.56
CA LYS A 65 -5.28 22.77 3.67
C LYS A 65 -4.08 23.72 3.79
N GLY A 66 -3.08 23.60 2.92
CA GLY A 66 -1.88 24.44 2.93
C GLY A 66 -0.77 23.98 3.88
N TYR A 67 -0.86 22.77 4.43
CA TYR A 67 0.27 22.14 5.12
C TYR A 67 1.33 21.67 4.12
N THR A 68 2.57 21.50 4.59
CA THR A 68 3.66 20.89 3.82
C THR A 68 3.98 19.50 4.37
N ILE A 69 4.84 18.75 3.67
CA ILE A 69 5.28 17.41 4.06
C ILE A 69 6.80 17.30 4.11
N SER A 70 7.33 16.40 4.94
CA SER A 70 8.78 16.23 5.09
C SER A 70 9.49 15.59 3.89
N ASP A 71 8.79 14.79 3.06
CA ASP A 71 9.32 14.25 1.79
C ASP A 71 8.70 14.99 0.58
N GLU A 72 9.32 16.10 0.18
CA GLU A 72 8.86 16.92 -0.95
C GLU A 72 8.97 16.21 -2.31
N ARG A 73 9.80 15.15 -2.43
CA ARG A 73 9.90 14.36 -3.68
C ARG A 73 8.54 13.82 -4.08
N LEU A 74 7.70 13.46 -3.09
CA LEU A 74 6.34 12.97 -3.33
C LEU A 74 5.48 13.97 -4.08
N LEU A 75 5.74 15.28 -3.99
CA LEU A 75 4.96 16.32 -4.69
C LEU A 75 5.28 16.43 -6.18
N THR A 76 6.40 15.85 -6.62
CA THR A 76 6.88 15.95 -8.01
C THR A 76 6.46 14.77 -8.88
N LEU A 77 5.89 13.73 -8.28
CA LEU A 77 5.54 12.49 -8.96
C LEU A 77 4.12 12.55 -9.57
N ASP A 78 3.95 11.96 -10.75
CA ASP A 78 2.63 11.79 -11.38
C ASP A 78 1.93 10.51 -10.88
N TYR A 79 1.03 10.65 -9.92
CA TYR A 79 0.19 9.57 -9.38
C TYR A 79 -1.08 9.27 -10.19
N THR A 80 -1.23 9.83 -11.39
CA THR A 80 -2.40 9.53 -12.23
C THR A 80 -2.45 8.03 -12.52
N LEU A 81 -3.54 7.38 -12.14
CA LEU A 81 -3.76 5.98 -12.45
C LEU A 81 -4.12 5.82 -13.92
N PRO A 82 -3.54 4.84 -14.64
CA PRO A 82 -3.98 4.53 -15.99
C PRO A 82 -5.42 3.98 -15.94
N LYS A 83 -6.16 4.19 -17.02
CA LYS A 83 -7.49 3.58 -17.18
C LYS A 83 -7.35 2.05 -17.21
N PRO A 84 -8.26 1.32 -16.56
CA PRO A 84 -8.20 -0.13 -16.59
C PRO A 84 -8.57 -0.66 -17.99
N PRO A 85 -8.04 -1.83 -18.37
CA PRO A 85 -8.25 -2.41 -19.69
C PRO A 85 -9.67 -2.98 -19.85
N ASN A 86 -10.14 -3.07 -21.10
CA ASN A 86 -11.34 -3.84 -21.49
C ASN A 86 -12.63 -3.54 -20.72
N ASN A 87 -12.78 -2.34 -20.14
CA ASN A 87 -13.88 -1.96 -19.25
C ASN A 87 -14.01 -2.83 -17.98
N GLU A 88 -12.98 -3.59 -17.63
CA GLU A 88 -12.90 -4.30 -16.36
C GLU A 88 -12.34 -3.36 -15.28
N PRO A 89 -12.74 -3.49 -14.00
CA PRO A 89 -12.10 -2.73 -12.92
C PRO A 89 -10.67 -3.25 -12.67
N TRP A 90 -9.81 -2.39 -12.10
CA TRP A 90 -8.52 -2.86 -11.61
C TRP A 90 -8.71 -3.84 -10.44
N ASN A 91 -7.98 -4.94 -10.52
CA ASN A 91 -7.72 -5.87 -9.42
C ASN A 91 -6.28 -6.41 -9.58
N LYS A 92 -5.77 -7.13 -8.58
CA LYS A 92 -4.37 -7.59 -8.58
C LYS A 92 -4.06 -8.44 -9.81
N LYS A 93 -4.93 -9.37 -10.16
CA LYS A 93 -4.78 -10.26 -11.33
C LYS A 93 -4.67 -9.48 -12.64
N VAL A 94 -5.58 -8.52 -12.86
CA VAL A 94 -5.59 -7.67 -14.06
C VAL A 94 -4.34 -6.78 -14.10
N ALA A 95 -3.99 -6.15 -12.98
CA ALA A 95 -2.81 -5.29 -12.89
C ALA A 95 -1.52 -6.05 -13.23
N MET A 96 -1.32 -7.22 -12.63
CA MET A 96 -0.16 -8.08 -12.91
C MET A 96 -0.12 -8.55 -14.36
N SER A 97 -1.28 -8.89 -14.93
CA SER A 97 -1.37 -9.27 -16.35
C SER A 97 -0.95 -8.13 -17.29
N GLN A 98 -1.41 -6.89 -17.03
CA GLN A 98 -1.02 -5.74 -17.84
C GLN A 98 0.48 -5.41 -17.70
N PHE A 99 1.04 -5.56 -16.49
CA PHE A 99 2.46 -5.35 -16.24
C PHE A 99 3.32 -6.37 -17.00
N HIS A 100 3.03 -7.67 -16.88
CA HIS A 100 3.76 -8.71 -17.59
C HIS A 100 3.62 -8.61 -19.12
N ALA A 101 2.51 -8.05 -19.61
CA ALA A 101 2.33 -7.75 -21.02
C ALA A 101 3.04 -6.45 -21.49
N GLY A 102 3.76 -5.75 -20.60
CA GLY A 102 4.47 -4.50 -20.91
C GLY A 102 3.56 -3.30 -21.17
N LYS A 103 2.27 -3.38 -20.79
CA LYS A 103 1.27 -2.33 -21.05
C LYS A 103 1.26 -1.23 -19.99
N ILE A 104 1.78 -1.54 -18.80
CA ILE A 104 2.03 -0.58 -17.72
C ILE A 104 3.44 -0.76 -17.18
N THR A 105 4.00 0.31 -16.63
CA THR A 105 5.31 0.26 -15.96
C THR A 105 5.18 -0.30 -14.54
N GLU A 106 6.29 -0.75 -13.95
CA GLU A 106 6.32 -1.21 -12.55
C GLU A 106 5.82 -0.13 -11.58
N LYS A 107 6.17 1.13 -11.83
CA LYS A 107 5.66 2.27 -11.05
C LYS A 107 4.15 2.36 -11.07
N LYS A 108 3.55 2.31 -12.27
CA LYS A 108 2.09 2.37 -12.39
C LYS A 108 1.45 1.10 -11.82
N LEU A 109 2.11 -0.06 -11.89
CA LEU A 109 1.69 -1.27 -11.17
C LEU A 109 1.62 -1.00 -9.66
N GLY A 110 2.67 -0.48 -9.04
CA GLY A 110 2.68 -0.15 -7.60
C GLY A 110 1.52 0.78 -7.21
N TYR A 111 1.29 1.84 -7.99
CA TYR A 111 0.18 2.77 -7.73
C TYR A 111 -1.19 2.10 -7.82
N ILE A 112 -1.39 1.23 -8.83
CA ILE A 112 -2.63 0.48 -8.97
C ILE A 112 -2.82 -0.47 -7.79
N LEU A 113 -1.79 -1.26 -7.45
CA LEU A 113 -1.83 -2.20 -6.33
C LEU A 113 -2.18 -1.50 -5.02
N ALA A 114 -1.54 -0.36 -4.76
CA ALA A 114 -1.82 0.46 -3.60
C ALA A 114 -3.27 0.96 -3.58
N ALA A 115 -3.77 1.49 -4.69
CA ALA A 115 -5.12 2.01 -4.80
C ALA A 115 -6.19 0.93 -4.58
N ILE A 116 -6.04 -0.24 -5.19
CA ILE A 116 -7.03 -1.33 -5.04
C ILE A 116 -6.99 -1.94 -3.63
N GLU A 117 -5.81 -2.01 -3.01
CA GLU A 117 -5.69 -2.49 -1.64
C GLU A 117 -6.28 -1.48 -0.66
N TYR A 118 -6.10 -0.18 -0.89
CA TYR A 118 -6.71 0.84 -0.06
C TYR A 118 -8.25 0.79 -0.09
N GLU A 119 -8.86 0.56 -1.25
CA GLU A 119 -10.31 0.36 -1.33
C GLU A 119 -10.78 -0.90 -0.59
N TYR A 120 -10.00 -1.98 -0.62
CA TYR A 120 -10.24 -3.16 0.20
C TYR A 120 -10.17 -2.85 1.69
N GLN A 121 -9.09 -2.19 2.14
CA GLN A 121 -8.88 -1.84 3.54
C GLN A 121 -9.99 -0.94 4.09
N LYS A 122 -10.47 0.03 3.31
CA LYS A 122 -11.60 0.89 3.71
C LYS A 122 -12.86 0.07 4.05
N ILE A 123 -13.14 -0.98 3.27
CA ILE A 123 -14.29 -1.86 3.54
C ILE A 123 -14.05 -2.68 4.81
N VAL A 124 -12.85 -3.26 4.94
CA VAL A 124 -12.51 -4.11 6.08
C VAL A 124 -12.50 -3.31 7.37
N TRP A 125 -11.83 -2.16 7.43
CA TRP A 125 -11.79 -1.31 8.63
C TRP A 125 -13.18 -0.83 9.06
N ALA A 126 -14.05 -0.47 8.11
CA ALA A 126 -15.42 -0.11 8.43
C ALA A 126 -16.19 -1.31 9.01
N ALA A 127 -16.01 -2.50 8.44
CA ALA A 127 -16.63 -3.72 8.95
C ALA A 127 -16.05 -4.15 10.32
N GLU A 128 -14.76 -3.93 10.57
CA GLU A 128 -14.12 -4.15 11.87
C GLU A 128 -14.70 -3.21 12.94
N ASP A 129 -14.87 -1.92 12.63
CA ASP A 129 -15.53 -0.97 13.54
C ASP A 129 -16.98 -1.38 13.82
N ASP A 130 -17.74 -1.74 12.79
CA ASP A 130 -19.13 -2.19 12.94
C ASP A 130 -19.23 -3.47 13.77
N LEU A 131 -18.29 -4.41 13.59
CA LEU A 131 -18.21 -5.63 14.40
C LEU A 131 -17.87 -5.32 15.86
N ALA A 132 -16.87 -4.47 16.09
CA ALA A 132 -16.44 -4.07 17.43
C ALA A 132 -17.55 -3.33 18.21
N ASN A 133 -18.41 -2.59 17.49
CA ASN A 133 -19.56 -1.90 18.06
C ASN A 133 -20.85 -2.76 18.07
N GLY A 134 -20.77 -4.04 17.71
CA GLY A 134 -21.90 -4.97 17.72
C GLY A 134 -23.00 -4.66 16.70
N LYS A 135 -22.71 -3.86 15.66
CA LYS A 135 -23.65 -3.53 14.58
C LYS A 135 -23.80 -4.66 13.57
N ILE A 136 -22.77 -5.50 13.42
CA ILE A 136 -22.79 -6.68 12.56
C ILE A 136 -22.29 -7.90 13.33
N THR A 137 -22.64 -9.10 12.84
CA THR A 137 -22.12 -10.35 13.40
C THR A 137 -20.76 -10.71 12.79
N GLN A 138 -20.05 -11.65 13.41
CA GLN A 138 -18.83 -12.21 12.83
C GLN A 138 -19.08 -12.85 11.45
N ALA A 139 -20.26 -13.43 11.22
CA ALA A 139 -20.63 -14.03 9.94
C ALA A 139 -20.81 -12.97 8.84
N ASP A 140 -21.39 -11.82 9.19
CA ASP A 140 -21.54 -10.68 8.29
C ASP A 140 -20.17 -10.10 7.93
N PHE A 141 -19.30 -9.89 8.94
CA PHE A 141 -17.92 -9.46 8.73
C PHE A 141 -17.17 -10.37 7.75
N ASN A 142 -17.20 -11.69 7.99
CA ASN A 142 -16.52 -12.66 7.12
C ASN A 142 -17.06 -12.62 5.69
N THR A 143 -18.36 -12.37 5.51
CA THR A 143 -18.98 -12.22 4.19
C THR A 143 -18.52 -10.96 3.47
N LEU A 144 -18.45 -9.83 4.18
CA LEU A 144 -17.99 -8.54 3.66
C LEU A 144 -16.52 -8.61 3.26
N GLU A 145 -15.67 -9.08 4.17
CA GLU A 145 -14.23 -9.25 3.95
C GLU A 145 -13.96 -10.15 2.74
N LYS A 146 -14.63 -11.31 2.65
CA LYS A 146 -14.46 -12.24 1.53
C LYS A 146 -14.90 -11.65 0.20
N SER A 147 -15.93 -10.82 0.20
CA SER A 147 -16.44 -10.16 -1.01
C SER A 147 -15.49 -9.05 -1.45
N ALA A 148 -15.01 -8.23 -0.52
CA ALA A 148 -14.00 -7.20 -0.78
C ALA A 148 -12.68 -7.81 -1.27
N ARG A 149 -12.23 -8.91 -0.66
CA ARG A 149 -11.02 -9.64 -1.05
C ARG A 149 -11.10 -10.13 -2.50
N ARG A 150 -12.25 -10.65 -2.92
CA ARG A 150 -12.46 -11.11 -4.32
C ARG A 150 -12.34 -9.97 -5.32
N LEU A 151 -12.91 -8.80 -5.01
CA LEU A 151 -12.75 -7.60 -5.84
C LEU A 151 -11.29 -7.14 -5.91
N TRP A 152 -10.58 -7.16 -4.79
CA TRP A 152 -9.18 -6.77 -4.71
C TRP A 152 -8.25 -7.72 -5.47
N GLN A 153 -8.40 -9.03 -5.28
CA GLN A 153 -7.52 -10.04 -5.87
C GLN A 153 -7.90 -10.35 -7.33
N GLY A 154 -9.19 -10.28 -7.69
CA GLY A 154 -9.72 -10.70 -8.98
C GLY A 154 -10.04 -12.19 -9.04
N GLU A 155 -10.63 -12.73 -7.96
CA GLU A 155 -10.96 -14.15 -7.74
C GLU A 155 -12.47 -14.43 -7.69
#